data_AF-A0A261GMR2-F1
#
_entry.id   AF-A0A261GMR2-F1
#
_cell.length_a   1.000
_cell.length_b   1.000
_cell.length_c   1.000
_cell.angle_alpha   90.00
_cell.angle_beta   90.00
_cell.angle_gamma   90.00
#
_symmetry.space_group_name_H-M   'P 1'
#
loop_
_entity.id
_entity.type
_entity.pdbx_description
1 polymer ?
#
loop_
_entity_poly.entity_id
_entity_poly.type
_entity_poly.pdbx_seq_one_letter_code
_entity_poly.pdbx_strand_id
1 'polypeptide(L)'
;MKRFSQEHRHYMALKCFLALLVTFSSLITTSEVQAQKLVASIAELPGLAERNQSGILTEFVKQLNEQDEECDITFIIAPFKRSIMDVSSGWADFQLPMLNTDDIGFDNVRLSRFKIDEVRFALYTREDSTLTVNDLQKNQLPGSIKIATDSAHTKVFPFPVEESSCLTCIVKRLHAGWIDGVLFAEKEIDSIIRELKITGIKKQHFRTYDGHIVLPKGKKGDKIEARLEKLIRKLSDRGLLNNFFHFRPSNESELAEGEMSSKFNDY
;
A
#
# COMPACT_ATOMS: atom_id res chain seq x y z
N MET A 1 -75.02 18.29 -41.67
CA MET A 1 -74.45 18.61 -40.33
C MET A 1 -73.56 17.52 -39.69
N LYS A 2 -73.17 16.43 -40.37
CA LYS A 2 -72.31 15.37 -39.76
C LYS A 2 -70.83 15.37 -40.17
N ARG A 3 -70.44 16.10 -41.23
CA ARG A 3 -69.05 16.12 -41.75
C ARG A 3 -68.06 16.99 -40.96
N PHE A 4 -68.54 17.98 -40.20
CA PHE A 4 -67.68 18.91 -39.45
C PHE A 4 -67.11 18.32 -38.14
N SER A 5 -67.62 17.19 -37.64
CA SER A 5 -67.20 16.62 -36.35
C SER A 5 -66.04 15.63 -36.42
N GLN A 6 -65.64 15.21 -37.63
CA GLN A 6 -64.62 14.17 -37.83
C GLN A 6 -63.22 14.77 -37.97
N GLU A 7 -63.05 15.91 -38.65
CA GLU A 7 -61.74 16.55 -38.81
C GLU A 7 -61.20 17.15 -37.51
N HIS A 8 -62.08 17.65 -36.62
CA HIS A 8 -61.67 18.16 -35.31
C HIS A 8 -61.10 17.09 -34.38
N ARG A 9 -61.54 15.83 -34.52
CA ARG A 9 -61.04 14.70 -33.71
C ARG A 9 -59.63 14.27 -34.12
N HIS A 10 -59.31 14.33 -35.41
CA HIS A 10 -57.96 14.06 -35.90
C HIS A 10 -56.96 15.16 -35.53
N TYR A 11 -57.38 16.43 -35.57
CA TYR A 11 -56.55 17.56 -35.14
C TYR A 11 -56.27 17.57 -33.63
N MET A 12 -57.23 17.17 -32.79
CA MET A 12 -57.01 17.03 -31.35
C MET A 12 -56.14 15.81 -31.01
N ALA A 13 -56.33 14.67 -31.68
CA ALA A 13 -55.51 13.48 -31.46
C ALA A 13 -54.04 13.72 -31.85
N LEU A 14 -53.78 14.43 -32.96
CA LEU A 14 -52.42 14.76 -33.41
C LEU A 14 -51.73 15.77 -32.50
N LYS A 15 -52.46 16.76 -31.96
CA LYS A 15 -51.93 17.71 -30.95
C LYS A 15 -51.63 17.04 -29.61
N CYS A 16 -52.44 16.07 -29.18
CA CYS A 16 -52.15 15.29 -27.97
C CYS A 16 -50.93 14.36 -28.17
N PHE A 17 -50.74 13.80 -29.36
CA PHE A 17 -49.58 12.93 -29.65
C PHE A 17 -48.26 13.70 -29.76
N LEU A 18 -48.28 14.90 -30.36
CA LEU A 18 -47.13 15.82 -30.39
C LEU A 18 -46.82 16.41 -29.00
N ALA A 19 -47.83 16.70 -28.17
CA ALA A 19 -47.61 17.13 -26.79
C ALA A 19 -46.99 16.01 -25.93
N LEU A 20 -47.37 14.73 -26.15
CA LEU A 20 -46.79 13.59 -25.44
C LEU A 20 -45.32 13.34 -25.81
N LEU A 21 -44.95 13.51 -27.08
CA LEU A 21 -43.57 13.36 -27.57
C LEU A 21 -42.63 14.46 -27.06
N VAL A 22 -43.12 15.68 -26.84
CA VAL A 22 -42.31 16.78 -26.28
C VAL A 22 -42.14 16.64 -24.76
N THR A 23 -43.09 16.04 -24.04
CA THR A 23 -42.94 15.80 -22.58
C THR A 23 -42.11 14.57 -22.22
N PHE A 24 -41.92 13.62 -23.13
CA PHE A 24 -41.11 12.42 -22.86
C PHE A 24 -39.59 12.67 -23.01
N SER A 25 -39.17 13.77 -23.64
CA SER A 25 -37.75 14.10 -23.87
C SER A 25 -37.05 14.78 -22.70
N SER A 26 -37.71 15.01 -21.56
CA SER A 26 -37.18 15.84 -20.46
C SER A 26 -36.74 15.06 -19.21
N LEU A 27 -36.83 13.73 -19.21
CA LEU A 27 -36.28 12.88 -18.13
C LEU A 27 -35.00 12.17 -18.59
N ILE A 28 -34.02 12.94 -19.07
CA ILE A 28 -32.63 12.50 -18.97
C ILE A 28 -32.10 13.15 -17.70
N THR A 29 -32.37 12.51 -16.55
CA THR A 29 -31.61 12.80 -15.34
C THR A 29 -30.19 12.35 -15.62
N THR A 30 -29.33 13.29 -16.01
CA THR A 30 -27.88 13.08 -15.93
C THR A 30 -27.56 12.91 -14.46
N SER A 31 -27.47 11.66 -14.00
CA SER A 31 -26.84 11.37 -12.72
C SER A 31 -25.42 11.93 -12.83
N GLU A 32 -25.11 13.02 -12.13
CA GLU A 32 -23.73 13.37 -11.88
C GLU A 32 -23.11 12.14 -11.21
N VAL A 33 -22.31 11.39 -11.97
CA VAL A 33 -21.45 10.36 -11.42
C VAL A 33 -20.46 11.13 -10.56
N GLN A 34 -20.80 11.31 -9.29
CA GLN A 34 -19.88 11.85 -8.32
C GLN A 34 -18.75 10.83 -8.22
N ALA A 35 -17.59 11.20 -8.76
CA ALA A 35 -16.39 10.37 -8.72
C ALA A 35 -16.20 9.87 -7.28
N GLN A 36 -16.03 8.56 -7.14
CA GLN A 36 -15.75 7.97 -5.84
C GLN A 36 -14.47 8.63 -5.30
N LYS A 37 -14.37 8.88 -4.00
CA LYS A 37 -13.16 9.41 -3.39
C LYS A 37 -12.51 8.33 -2.55
N LEU A 38 -11.22 8.14 -2.73
CA LEU A 38 -10.39 7.29 -1.87
C LEU A 38 -9.25 8.11 -1.27
N VAL A 39 -8.93 7.82 -0.02
CA VAL A 39 -7.82 8.43 0.70
C VAL A 39 -6.79 7.37 1.06
N ALA A 40 -5.56 7.53 0.57
CA ALA A 40 -4.41 6.76 1.01
C ALA A 40 -3.76 7.41 2.24
N SER A 41 -3.51 6.65 3.31
CA SER A 41 -2.59 7.09 4.37
C SER A 41 -1.21 6.51 4.11
N ILE A 42 -0.26 7.35 3.72
CA ILE A 42 1.12 6.94 3.40
C ILE A 42 1.97 7.09 4.65
N ALA A 43 2.71 6.04 5.00
CA ALA A 43 3.65 6.13 6.12
C ALA A 43 4.80 7.10 5.79
N GLU A 44 5.08 8.04 6.69
CA GLU A 44 6.25 8.92 6.65
C GLU A 44 7.51 8.05 6.78
N LEU A 45 8.29 8.01 5.70
CA LEU A 45 9.48 7.17 5.57
C LEU A 45 10.56 7.95 4.80
N PRO A 46 11.75 8.18 5.40
CA PRO A 46 12.81 8.95 4.76
C PRO A 46 13.15 8.44 3.35
N GLY A 47 13.15 9.35 2.37
CA GLY A 47 13.42 9.05 0.95
C GLY A 47 12.29 8.34 0.20
N LEU A 48 11.27 7.80 0.89
CA LEU A 48 10.15 7.11 0.28
C LEU A 48 8.84 7.92 0.29
N ALA A 49 8.58 8.63 1.39
CA ALA A 49 7.45 9.54 1.55
C ALA A 49 7.76 10.59 2.63
N GLU A 50 7.96 11.82 2.18
CA GLU A 50 8.36 12.96 3.00
C GLU A 50 7.20 13.94 3.19
N ARG A 51 7.15 14.71 4.29
CA ARG A 51 6.05 15.65 4.58
C ARG A 51 5.77 16.70 3.49
N ASN A 52 6.77 17.02 2.69
CA ASN A 52 6.63 17.89 1.51
C ASN A 52 5.96 17.19 0.31
N GLN A 53 5.42 15.98 0.51
CA GLN A 53 4.77 15.15 -0.50
C GLN A 53 5.67 14.70 -1.65
N SER A 54 6.97 14.56 -1.36
CA SER A 54 7.94 13.94 -2.25
C SER A 54 8.23 12.49 -1.85
N GLY A 55 8.80 11.74 -2.78
CA GLY A 55 9.20 10.34 -2.56
C GLY A 55 8.40 9.37 -3.41
N ILE A 56 8.99 8.20 -3.62
CA ILE A 56 8.51 7.17 -4.55
C ILE A 56 7.09 6.68 -4.24
N LEU A 57 6.70 6.62 -2.96
CA LEU A 57 5.37 6.18 -2.55
C LEU A 57 4.29 7.21 -2.86
N THR A 58 4.62 8.50 -2.71
CA THR A 58 3.71 9.59 -3.06
C THR A 58 3.48 9.64 -4.56
N GLU A 59 4.53 9.41 -5.35
CA GLU A 59 4.45 9.36 -6.80
C GLU A 59 3.67 8.12 -7.27
N PHE A 60 3.87 6.97 -6.62
CA PHE A 60 3.06 5.78 -6.88
C PHE A 60 1.55 6.04 -6.70
N VAL A 61 1.13 6.72 -5.63
CA VAL A 61 -0.29 7.04 -5.42
C VAL A 61 -0.81 8.05 -6.45
N LYS A 62 0.00 9.05 -6.84
CA LYS A 62 -0.35 9.98 -7.93
C LYS A 62 -0.56 9.23 -9.24
N GLN A 63 0.33 8.29 -9.57
CA GLN A 63 0.22 7.45 -10.74
C GLN A 63 -1.02 6.54 -10.70
N LEU A 64 -1.40 6.00 -9.54
CA LEU A 64 -2.68 5.28 -9.40
C LEU A 64 -3.87 6.18 -9.73
N ASN A 65 -3.89 7.39 -9.19
CA ASN A 65 -4.94 8.38 -9.46
C ASN A 65 -5.04 8.72 -10.96
N GLU A 66 -3.90 8.94 -11.62
CA GLU A 66 -3.86 9.25 -13.06
C GLU A 66 -4.41 8.11 -13.94
N GLN A 67 -4.44 6.87 -13.44
CA GLN A 67 -4.98 5.71 -14.17
C GLN A 67 -6.45 5.37 -13.82
N ASP A 68 -7.05 6.08 -12.86
CA ASP A 68 -8.42 5.86 -12.42
C ASP A 68 -9.36 6.96 -12.95
N GLU A 69 -10.18 6.60 -13.94
CA GLU A 69 -11.15 7.50 -14.56
C GLU A 69 -12.44 7.64 -13.72
N GLU A 70 -12.64 6.78 -12.71
CA GLU A 70 -13.89 6.67 -11.94
C GLU A 70 -13.74 7.16 -10.49
N CYS A 71 -12.51 7.31 -10.01
CA CYS A 71 -12.20 7.59 -8.62
C CYS A 71 -11.09 8.63 -8.48
N ASP A 72 -11.31 9.62 -7.62
CA ASP A 72 -10.29 10.56 -7.17
C ASP A 72 -9.56 9.97 -5.96
N ILE A 73 -8.29 9.59 -6.16
CA ILE A 73 -7.41 9.04 -5.15
C ILE A 73 -6.50 10.15 -4.64
N THR A 74 -6.71 10.55 -3.38
CA THR A 74 -5.89 11.51 -2.67
C THR A 74 -5.06 10.81 -1.59
N PHE A 75 -4.10 11.53 -0.98
CA PHE A 75 -3.30 10.95 0.09
C PHE A 75 -2.94 11.94 1.19
N ILE A 76 -2.63 11.38 2.35
CA ILE A 76 -2.01 12.07 3.48
C ILE A 76 -0.71 11.34 3.85
N ILE A 77 0.22 12.06 4.47
CA ILE A 77 1.46 11.48 5.01
C ILE A 77 1.38 11.55 6.52
N ALA A 78 1.55 10.41 7.18
CA ALA A 78 1.41 10.27 8.62
C ALA A 78 2.50 9.37 9.21
N PRO A 79 2.86 9.53 10.49
CA PRO A 79 3.75 8.58 11.17
C PRO A 79 3.27 7.13 10.99
N PHE A 80 4.20 6.18 10.82
CA PHE A 80 3.91 4.81 10.41
C PHE A 80 2.76 4.14 11.19
N LYS A 81 2.78 4.18 12.53
CA LYS A 81 1.70 3.60 13.35
C LYS A 81 0.35 4.31 13.14
N ARG A 82 0.38 5.63 12.94
CA ARG A 82 -0.83 6.42 12.69
C ARG A 82 -1.43 6.10 11.33
N SER A 83 -0.61 5.88 10.29
CA SER A 83 -1.16 5.61 8.96
C SER A 83 -2.01 4.33 8.93
N ILE A 84 -1.63 3.31 9.72
CA ILE A 84 -2.43 2.09 9.89
C ILE A 84 -3.72 2.40 10.67
N MET A 85 -3.62 3.19 11.75
CA MET A 85 -4.75 3.61 12.57
C MET A 85 -5.79 4.40 11.78
N ASP A 86 -5.36 5.20 10.80
CA ASP A 86 -6.26 5.97 9.93
C ASP A 86 -7.18 5.03 9.14
N VAL A 87 -6.68 3.89 8.65
CA VAL A 87 -7.50 2.87 7.98
C VAL A 87 -8.42 2.16 8.97
N SER A 88 -7.87 1.76 10.12
CA SER A 88 -8.63 1.10 11.19
C SER A 88 -9.80 1.96 11.68
N SER A 89 -9.63 3.27 11.76
CA SER A 89 -10.64 4.21 12.24
C SER A 89 -11.54 4.75 11.13
N GLY A 90 -11.27 4.41 9.86
CA GLY A 90 -12.02 4.90 8.70
C GLY A 90 -11.69 6.32 8.25
N TRP A 91 -10.61 6.92 8.74
CA TRP A 91 -10.07 8.21 8.26
C TRP A 91 -9.38 8.09 6.90
N ALA A 92 -8.86 6.91 6.58
CA ALA A 92 -8.30 6.56 5.29
C ALA A 92 -8.91 5.24 4.78
N ASP A 93 -8.84 5.03 3.47
CA ASP A 93 -9.39 3.84 2.82
C ASP A 93 -8.36 2.72 2.70
N PHE A 94 -7.08 3.07 2.59
CA PHE A 94 -5.97 2.12 2.56
C PHE A 94 -4.67 2.77 3.03
N GLN A 95 -3.69 1.96 3.43
CA GLN A 95 -2.37 2.42 3.88
C GLN A 95 -1.25 1.69 3.16
N LEU A 96 -0.14 2.40 2.93
CA LEU A 96 1.08 1.84 2.37
C LEU A 96 2.35 2.54 2.90
N PRO A 97 3.51 1.85 2.93
CA PRO A 97 3.68 0.42 2.70
C PRO A 97 3.53 -0.37 4.01
N MET A 98 3.32 -1.68 3.91
CA MET A 98 3.34 -2.59 5.07
C MET A 98 4.08 -3.87 4.71
N LEU A 99 4.99 -4.34 5.58
CA LEU A 99 5.62 -5.65 5.40
C LEU A 99 4.65 -6.76 5.79
N ASN A 100 4.79 -7.93 5.17
CA ASN A 100 4.07 -9.11 5.63
C ASN A 100 4.55 -9.53 7.03
N THR A 101 3.74 -9.22 8.04
CA THR A 101 3.97 -9.57 9.45
C THR A 101 2.73 -10.23 10.02
N ASP A 102 2.92 -11.16 10.96
CA ASP A 102 1.81 -11.89 11.60
C ASP A 102 0.87 -10.98 12.43
N ASP A 103 1.34 -9.81 12.87
CA ASP A 103 0.58 -8.86 13.69
C ASP A 103 0.68 -7.42 13.13
N ILE A 104 -0.42 -6.92 12.55
CA ILE A 104 -0.56 -5.53 12.08
C ILE A 104 -0.88 -4.57 13.26
N GLY A 105 -1.28 -5.11 14.41
CA GLY A 105 -1.63 -4.36 15.62
C GLY A 105 -3.07 -3.85 15.66
N PHE A 106 -3.92 -4.20 14.69
CA PHE A 106 -5.32 -3.77 14.61
C PHE A 106 -6.22 -4.89 14.05
N ASP A 107 -7.29 -5.25 14.77
CA ASP A 107 -8.11 -6.43 14.47
C ASP A 107 -9.03 -6.26 13.25
N ASN A 108 -9.34 -5.02 12.86
CA ASN A 108 -10.31 -4.70 11.80
C ASN A 108 -9.67 -4.38 10.45
N VAL A 109 -8.36 -4.55 10.31
CA VAL A 109 -7.61 -4.37 9.06
C VAL A 109 -6.92 -5.66 8.64
N ARG A 110 -6.50 -5.75 7.37
CA ARG A 110 -5.77 -6.87 6.79
C ARG A 110 -4.77 -6.38 5.75
N LEU A 111 -3.80 -7.22 5.41
CA LEU A 111 -2.95 -7.00 4.24
C LEU A 111 -3.72 -7.28 2.95
N SER A 112 -3.28 -6.64 1.86
CA SER A 112 -3.69 -6.95 0.50
C SER A 112 -3.27 -8.37 0.12
N ARG A 113 -4.08 -9.05 -0.68
CA ARG A 113 -3.73 -10.38 -1.22
C ARG A 113 -2.59 -10.32 -2.24
N PHE A 114 -2.55 -9.26 -3.06
CA PHE A 114 -1.42 -9.01 -3.94
C PHE A 114 -0.26 -8.34 -3.21
N LYS A 115 0.93 -8.48 -3.78
CA LYS A 115 2.17 -7.87 -3.32
C LYS A 115 2.47 -6.66 -4.18
N ILE A 116 2.76 -5.53 -3.55
CA ILE A 116 3.20 -4.34 -4.28
C ILE A 116 4.70 -4.36 -4.54
N ASP A 117 5.51 -4.95 -3.65
CA ASP A 117 6.97 -4.93 -3.75
C ASP A 117 7.64 -6.11 -3.04
N GLU A 118 8.96 -6.27 -3.27
CA GLU A 118 9.85 -7.14 -2.50
C GLU A 118 10.90 -6.30 -1.76
N VAL A 119 10.78 -6.21 -0.43
CA VAL A 119 11.66 -5.39 0.41
C VAL A 119 12.79 -6.25 0.95
N ARG A 120 13.99 -6.01 0.43
CA ARG A 120 15.21 -6.71 0.87
C ARG A 120 15.74 -6.07 2.15
N PHE A 121 15.85 -6.85 3.22
CA PHE A 121 16.54 -6.46 4.45
C PHE A 121 17.96 -7.02 4.46
N ALA A 122 18.89 -6.23 4.99
CA ALA A 122 20.27 -6.64 5.18
C ALA A 122 20.78 -6.25 6.57
N LEU A 123 21.72 -7.06 7.05
CA LEU A 123 22.55 -6.75 8.19
C LEU A 123 23.76 -5.95 7.71
N TYR A 124 23.83 -4.70 8.15
CA TYR A 124 24.97 -3.81 7.95
C TYR A 124 25.88 -3.87 9.17
N THR A 125 27.17 -4.09 8.94
CA THR A 125 28.19 -4.12 10.00
C THR A 125 29.43 -3.36 9.53
N ARG A 126 30.31 -2.97 10.46
CA ARG A 126 31.65 -2.49 10.08
C ARG A 126 32.43 -3.61 9.39
N GLU A 127 33.36 -3.26 8.50
CA GLU A 127 34.16 -4.23 7.74
C GLU A 127 34.93 -5.21 8.65
N ASP A 128 35.44 -4.72 9.78
CA ASP A 128 36.17 -5.48 10.80
C ASP A 128 35.29 -6.37 11.69
N SER A 129 33.95 -6.25 11.59
CA SER A 129 33.03 -7.03 12.40
C SER A 129 33.01 -8.51 12.00
N THR A 130 32.99 -9.39 12.99
CA THR A 130 32.77 -10.84 12.81
C THR A 130 31.30 -11.22 12.81
N LEU A 131 30.39 -10.27 13.12
CA LEU A 131 28.95 -10.53 13.18
C LEU A 131 28.38 -10.88 11.80
N THR A 132 27.64 -11.99 11.74
CA THR A 132 27.01 -12.50 10.52
C THR A 132 25.50 -12.69 10.69
N VAL A 133 24.80 -12.81 9.57
CA VAL A 133 23.37 -13.16 9.56
C VAL A 133 23.11 -14.52 10.22
N ASN A 134 24.05 -15.46 10.09
CA ASN A 134 23.94 -16.78 10.72
C ASN A 134 23.92 -16.71 12.25
N ASP A 135 24.61 -15.74 12.84
CA ASP A 135 24.62 -15.53 14.29
C ASP A 135 23.25 -15.06 14.79
N LEU A 136 22.55 -14.24 13.98
CA LEU A 136 21.20 -13.76 14.27
C LEU A 136 20.18 -14.90 14.22
N GLN A 137 20.25 -15.73 13.18
CA GLN A 137 19.29 -16.82 12.96
C GLN A 137 19.38 -17.93 14.02
N LYS A 138 20.55 -18.12 14.62
CA LYS A 138 20.77 -19.12 15.67
C LYS A 138 20.31 -18.67 17.05
N ASN A 139 19.86 -17.41 17.21
CA ASN A 139 19.60 -16.78 18.51
C ASN A 139 20.77 -16.93 19.50
N GLN A 140 22.00 -17.05 18.98
CA GLN A 140 23.23 -17.21 19.76
C GLN A 140 24.01 -15.90 19.83
N LEU A 141 23.28 -14.78 19.87
CA LEU A 141 23.91 -13.47 20.02
C LEU A 141 24.58 -13.40 21.40
N PRO A 142 25.89 -13.11 21.49
CA PRO A 142 26.51 -12.73 22.75
C PRO A 142 25.71 -11.56 23.35
N GLY A 143 25.48 -11.58 24.67
CA GLY A 143 24.65 -10.55 25.34
C GLY A 143 25.18 -9.11 25.23
N SER A 144 26.36 -8.90 24.65
CA SER A 144 26.97 -7.59 24.38
C SER A 144 26.71 -7.04 22.99
N ILE A 145 26.19 -7.82 22.04
CA ILE A 145 25.96 -7.36 20.65
C ILE A 145 24.80 -6.37 20.60
N LYS A 146 25.05 -5.20 20.01
CA LYS A 146 24.05 -4.14 19.84
C LYS A 146 23.65 -4.02 18.37
N ILE A 147 22.42 -4.43 18.05
CA ILE A 147 21.85 -4.29 16.71
C ILE A 147 20.70 -3.30 16.80
N ALA A 148 20.69 -2.31 15.92
CA ALA A 148 19.61 -1.33 15.86
C ALA A 148 18.75 -1.49 14.61
N THR A 149 17.48 -1.11 14.71
CA THR A 149 16.52 -1.05 13.61
C THR A 149 15.56 0.13 13.79
N ASP A 150 14.67 0.34 12.82
CA ASP A 150 13.60 1.31 12.96
C ASP A 150 12.57 0.84 14.00
N SER A 151 12.06 1.78 14.80
CA SER A 151 11.09 1.50 15.86
C SER A 151 9.82 0.76 15.40
N ALA A 152 9.39 0.92 14.16
CA ALA A 152 8.22 0.21 13.62
C ALA A 152 8.50 -1.27 13.32
N HIS A 153 9.76 -1.70 13.32
CA HIS A 153 10.19 -3.02 12.87
C HIS A 153 10.72 -3.92 13.99
N THR A 154 10.69 -3.45 15.24
CA THR A 154 11.22 -4.20 16.39
C THR A 154 10.57 -5.58 16.56
N LYS A 155 9.25 -5.68 16.32
CA LYS A 155 8.50 -6.93 16.40
C LYS A 155 8.74 -7.90 15.23
N VAL A 156 9.41 -7.45 14.16
CA VAL A 156 9.70 -8.29 12.98
C VAL A 156 10.79 -9.31 13.27
N PHE A 157 11.63 -9.05 14.29
CA PHE A 157 12.80 -9.86 14.59
C PHE A 157 12.58 -10.72 15.84
N PRO A 158 12.94 -12.01 15.80
CA PRO A 158 12.77 -12.93 16.94
C PRO A 158 13.87 -12.78 18.01
N PHE A 159 14.68 -11.72 17.94
CA PHE A 159 15.80 -11.44 18.83
C PHE A 159 15.81 -9.94 19.24
N PRO A 160 16.45 -9.60 20.37
CA PRO A 160 16.50 -8.21 20.83
C PRO A 160 17.18 -7.28 19.82
N VAL A 161 16.56 -6.13 19.60
CA VAL A 161 17.09 -5.02 18.79
C VAL A 161 16.86 -3.71 19.53
N GLU A 162 17.78 -2.77 19.37
CA GLU A 162 17.61 -1.39 19.78
C GLU A 162 16.70 -0.67 18.78
N GLU A 163 15.68 0.02 19.28
CA GLU A 163 14.81 0.83 18.45
C GLU A 163 15.38 2.23 18.21
N SER A 164 15.12 2.77 17.03
CA SER A 164 15.35 4.18 16.73
C SER A 164 14.31 4.70 15.76
N SER A 165 13.89 5.95 15.92
CA SER A 165 13.07 6.66 14.93
C SER A 165 13.92 7.45 13.92
N CYS A 166 15.24 7.28 13.94
CA CYS A 166 16.18 8.03 13.09
C CYS A 166 17.17 7.07 12.43
N LEU A 167 16.85 6.63 11.21
CA LEU A 167 17.71 5.73 10.42
C LEU A 167 19.12 6.32 10.21
N THR A 168 19.20 7.61 9.90
CA THR A 168 20.48 8.32 9.76
C THR A 168 21.30 8.27 11.04
N CYS A 169 20.66 8.33 12.20
CA CYS A 169 21.32 8.28 13.50
C CYS A 169 21.92 6.89 13.75
N ILE A 170 21.18 5.80 13.50
CA ILE A 170 21.71 4.44 13.71
C ILE A 170 22.84 4.10 12.73
N VAL A 171 22.79 4.59 11.47
CA VAL A 171 23.90 4.43 10.52
C VAL A 171 25.16 5.16 11.01
N LYS A 172 25.02 6.39 11.53
CA LYS A 172 26.15 7.13 12.12
C LYS A 172 26.72 6.43 13.36
N ARG A 173 25.85 5.87 14.22
CA ARG A 173 26.26 5.08 15.39
C ARG A 173 27.04 3.83 15.00
N LEU A 174 26.62 3.13 13.95
CA LEU A 174 27.32 1.97 13.41
C LEU A 174 28.72 2.35 12.93
N HIS A 175 28.82 3.41 12.14
CA HIS A 175 30.09 3.92 11.63
C HIS A 175 31.02 4.36 12.76
N ALA A 176 30.50 5.01 13.80
CA ALA A 176 31.25 5.47 14.97
C ALA A 176 31.65 4.35 15.95
N GLY A 177 31.24 3.11 15.72
CA GLY A 177 31.57 2.00 16.62
C GLY A 177 30.65 1.85 17.84
N TRP A 178 29.54 2.57 17.92
CA TRP A 178 28.67 2.59 19.11
C TRP A 178 27.67 1.42 19.14
N ILE A 179 27.40 0.84 17.99
CA ILE A 179 26.61 -0.38 17.80
C ILE A 179 27.33 -1.31 16.84
N ASP A 180 26.96 -2.59 16.86
CA ASP A 180 27.63 -3.65 16.11
C ASP A 180 26.95 -3.94 14.77
N GLY A 181 25.66 -3.66 14.67
CA GLY A 181 24.90 -3.84 13.43
C GLY A 181 23.71 -2.91 13.28
N VAL A 182 23.33 -2.68 12.03
CA VAL A 182 22.03 -2.13 11.64
C VAL A 182 21.32 -3.18 10.82
N LEU A 183 20.08 -3.51 11.19
CA LEU A 183 19.25 -4.47 10.46
C LEU A 183 18.03 -3.74 9.90
N PHE A 184 18.05 -3.46 8.60
CA PHE A 184 16.98 -2.71 7.96
C PHE A 184 16.94 -2.93 6.44
N ALA A 185 15.94 -2.33 5.79
CA ALA A 185 15.76 -2.38 4.35
C ALA A 185 16.97 -1.78 3.60
N GLU A 186 17.42 -2.48 2.55
CA GLU A 186 18.67 -2.21 1.86
C GLU A 186 18.66 -0.84 1.18
N LYS A 187 17.53 -0.46 0.56
CA LYS A 187 17.39 0.75 -0.24
C LYS A 187 17.63 2.01 0.57
N GLU A 188 17.07 2.06 1.78
CA GLU A 188 17.13 3.18 2.71
C GLU A 188 18.52 3.31 3.30
N ILE A 189 19.10 2.21 3.82
CA ILE A 189 20.43 2.25 4.42
C ILE A 189 21.50 2.53 3.37
N ASP A 190 21.42 1.93 2.19
CA ASP A 190 22.36 2.21 1.09
C ASP A 190 22.28 3.67 0.64
N SER A 191 21.08 4.28 0.60
CA SER A 191 20.95 5.71 0.28
C SER A 191 21.62 6.57 1.33
N ILE A 192 21.39 6.30 2.62
CA ILE A 192 22.00 7.04 3.72
C ILE A 192 23.53 6.91 3.69
N ILE A 193 24.06 5.70 3.51
CA ILE A 193 25.52 5.46 3.42
C ILE A 193 26.13 6.27 2.26
N ARG A 194 25.47 6.25 1.10
CA ARG A 194 25.92 6.99 -0.09
C ARG A 194 25.86 8.50 0.11
N GLU A 195 24.77 9.03 0.65
CA GLU A 195 24.58 10.46 0.91
C GLU A 195 25.59 10.99 1.95
N LEU A 196 25.84 10.22 3.00
CA LEU A 196 26.82 10.57 4.04
C LEU A 196 28.26 10.25 3.66
N LYS A 197 28.49 9.61 2.50
CA LYS A 197 29.81 9.16 2.02
C LYS A 197 30.54 8.31 3.06
N ILE A 198 29.80 7.46 3.76
CA ILE A 198 30.36 6.56 4.77
C ILE A 198 31.05 5.38 4.09
N THR A 199 32.26 5.05 4.54
CA THR A 199 33.04 3.89 4.10
C THR A 199 33.26 2.92 5.26
N GLY A 200 33.78 1.72 4.98
CA GLY A 200 34.10 0.73 6.03
C GLY A 200 32.86 0.02 6.60
N ILE A 201 31.75 0.00 5.85
CA ILE A 201 30.54 -0.75 6.19
C ILE A 201 30.33 -1.82 5.12
N LYS A 202 30.12 -3.06 5.56
CA LYS A 202 29.69 -4.18 4.71
C LYS A 202 28.24 -4.54 4.99
N LYS A 203 27.58 -5.18 4.03
CA LYS A 203 26.22 -5.69 4.19
C LYS A 203 26.12 -7.17 3.85
N GLN A 204 25.25 -7.86 4.56
CA GLN A 204 24.88 -9.26 4.31
C GLN A 204 23.36 -9.33 4.18
N HIS A 205 22.87 -9.96 3.11
CA HIS A 205 21.44 -10.16 2.94
C HIS A 205 20.87 -10.98 4.12
N PHE A 206 19.83 -10.46 4.76
CA PHE A 206 19.19 -11.11 5.89
C PHE A 206 17.96 -11.88 5.46
N ARG A 207 16.98 -11.18 4.87
CA ARG A 207 15.70 -11.73 4.42
C ARG A 207 15.04 -10.77 3.44
N THR A 208 14.23 -11.30 2.52
CA THR A 208 13.29 -10.51 1.73
C THR A 208 11.90 -10.63 2.32
N TYR A 209 11.22 -9.50 2.47
CA TYR A 209 9.83 -9.41 2.91
C TYR A 209 8.95 -8.97 1.76
N ASP A 210 7.73 -9.49 1.71
CA ASP A 210 6.73 -9.00 0.78
C ASP A 210 6.16 -7.66 1.29
N GLY A 211 6.08 -6.68 0.40
CA GLY A 211 5.42 -5.41 0.63
C GLY A 211 3.95 -5.48 0.22
N HIS A 212 3.06 -5.01 1.08
CA HIS A 212 1.62 -5.04 0.96
C HIS A 212 1.00 -3.66 1.23
N ILE A 213 -0.31 -3.59 0.98
CA ILE A 213 -1.19 -2.48 1.37
C ILE A 213 -2.05 -2.94 2.55
N VAL A 214 -2.29 -2.07 3.52
CA VAL A 214 -3.29 -2.33 4.58
C VAL A 214 -4.66 -1.85 4.14
N LEU A 215 -5.66 -2.71 4.31
CA LEU A 215 -7.05 -2.51 3.91
C LEU A 215 -7.99 -2.82 5.08
N PRO A 216 -9.18 -2.20 5.15
CA PRO A 216 -10.20 -2.62 6.11
C PRO A 216 -10.65 -4.06 5.81
N LYS A 217 -11.02 -4.83 6.83
CA LYS A 217 -11.62 -6.17 6.62
C LYS A 217 -13.01 -6.06 5.97
N GLY A 218 -13.39 -7.12 5.24
CA GLY A 218 -14.71 -7.29 4.64
C GLY A 218 -14.91 -6.56 3.31
N LYS A 219 -16.19 -6.47 2.89
CA LYS A 219 -16.59 -6.04 1.54
C LYS A 219 -16.04 -4.68 1.10
N LYS A 220 -15.84 -3.74 2.04
CA LYS A 220 -15.22 -2.44 1.73
C LYS A 220 -13.79 -2.64 1.24
N GLY A 221 -12.98 -3.37 2.00
CA GLY A 221 -11.59 -3.66 1.64
C GLY A 221 -11.46 -4.48 0.37
N ASP A 222 -12.34 -5.46 0.14
CA ASP A 222 -12.30 -6.27 -1.08
C ASP A 222 -12.56 -5.44 -2.34
N LYS A 223 -13.49 -4.48 -2.28
CA LYS A 223 -13.75 -3.54 -3.39
C LYS A 223 -12.56 -2.63 -3.66
N ILE A 224 -11.95 -2.09 -2.60
CA ILE A 224 -10.76 -1.24 -2.72
C ILE A 224 -9.61 -2.06 -3.31
N GLU A 225 -9.39 -3.28 -2.81
CA GLU A 225 -8.34 -4.16 -3.32
C GLU A 225 -8.48 -4.45 -4.80
N ALA A 226 -9.67 -4.86 -5.25
CA ALA A 226 -9.93 -5.17 -6.66
C ALA A 226 -9.67 -3.94 -7.57
N ARG A 227 -10.04 -2.74 -7.10
CA ARG A 227 -9.74 -1.49 -7.82
C ARG A 227 -8.24 -1.23 -7.87
N LEU A 228 -7.55 -1.27 -6.73
CA LEU A 228 -6.10 -1.04 -6.65
C LEU A 228 -5.33 -2.05 -7.50
N GLU A 229 -5.67 -3.33 -7.43
CA GLU A 229 -5.01 -4.38 -8.22
C GLU A 229 -5.17 -4.12 -9.72
N LYS A 230 -6.38 -3.73 -10.18
CA LYS A 230 -6.63 -3.34 -11.57
C LYS A 230 -5.76 -2.16 -12.00
N LEU A 231 -5.64 -1.13 -11.16
CA LEU A 231 -4.80 0.05 -11.44
C LEU A 231 -3.32 -0.30 -11.48
N ILE A 232 -2.85 -1.11 -10.54
CA ILE A 232 -1.45 -1.53 -10.48
C ILE A 232 -1.10 -2.41 -11.69
N ARG A 233 -2.00 -3.31 -12.13
CA ARG A 233 -1.84 -4.06 -13.38
C ARG A 233 -1.73 -3.12 -14.59
N LYS A 234 -2.59 -2.10 -14.71
CA LYS A 234 -2.48 -1.08 -15.77
C LYS A 234 -1.12 -0.38 -15.76
N LEU A 235 -0.61 -0.01 -14.57
CA LEU A 235 0.72 0.60 -14.44
C LEU A 235 1.84 -0.37 -14.87
N SER A 236 1.72 -1.64 -14.49
CA SER A 236 2.65 -2.71 -14.86
C SER A 236 2.69 -2.91 -16.38
N ASP A 237 1.52 -3.05 -17.02
CA ASP A 237 1.39 -3.30 -18.45
C ASP A 237 1.95 -2.15 -19.29
N ARG A 238 1.94 -0.93 -18.74
CA ARG A 238 2.53 0.27 -19.35
C ARG A 238 4.01 0.47 -19.02
N GLY A 239 4.62 -0.42 -18.24
CA GLY A 239 6.01 -0.32 -17.80
C GLY A 239 6.29 0.80 -16.80
N LEU A 240 5.26 1.47 -16.29
CA LEU A 240 5.38 2.58 -15.34
C LEU A 240 5.71 2.10 -13.93
N LEU A 241 5.34 0.86 -13.62
CA LEU A 241 5.50 0.29 -12.27
C LEU A 241 6.95 0.00 -11.89
N ASN A 242 7.82 -0.26 -12.86
CA ASN A 242 9.25 -0.49 -12.65
C ASN A 242 9.98 0.72 -12.03
N ASN A 243 9.37 1.90 -12.11
CA ASN A 243 9.88 3.10 -11.44
C ASN A 243 9.63 3.09 -9.93
N PHE A 244 8.79 2.18 -9.44
CA PHE A 244 8.30 2.15 -8.06
C PHE A 244 8.65 0.83 -7.37
N PHE A 245 8.21 -0.30 -7.95
CA PHE A 245 8.22 -1.62 -7.29
C PHE A 245 8.30 -2.80 -8.26
N HIS A 246 8.56 -4.00 -7.72
CA HIS A 246 8.39 -5.27 -8.43
C HIS A 246 7.04 -5.92 -8.08
N PHE A 247 6.00 -5.61 -8.86
CA PHE A 247 4.64 -6.11 -8.59
C PHE A 247 4.46 -7.58 -8.95
N ARG A 248 3.74 -8.30 -8.08
CA ARG A 248 3.21 -9.64 -8.35
C ARG A 248 1.72 -9.69 -8.03
N PRO A 249 0.87 -9.98 -9.02
CA PRO A 249 -0.57 -10.12 -8.80
C PRO A 249 -0.90 -11.28 -7.85
N SER A 250 -2.08 -11.26 -7.23
CA SER A 250 -2.59 -12.48 -6.58
C SER A 250 -2.87 -13.56 -7.62
N ASN A 251 -2.40 -14.78 -7.37
CA ASN A 251 -2.73 -15.94 -8.20
C ASN A 251 -4.22 -16.27 -8.02
N GLU A 252 -4.97 -16.45 -9.11
CA GLU A 252 -6.39 -16.88 -9.06
C GLU A 252 -6.59 -18.23 -8.32
N SER A 253 -5.52 -19.00 -8.11
CA SER A 253 -5.55 -20.30 -7.43
C SER A 253 -5.55 -20.25 -5.90
N GLU A 254 -5.11 -19.16 -5.26
CA GLU A 254 -5.05 -19.07 -3.79
C GLU A 254 -6.43 -18.72 -3.16
N LEU A 255 -7.38 -18.23 -3.96
CA LEU A 255 -8.77 -18.04 -3.52
C LEU A 255 -9.51 -19.37 -3.29
N ALA A 256 -8.99 -20.50 -3.81
CA ALA A 256 -9.60 -21.82 -3.63
C ALA A 256 -9.05 -22.59 -2.41
N GLU A 257 -7.84 -22.29 -1.94
CA GLU A 257 -7.21 -23.04 -0.84
C GLU A 257 -7.59 -22.52 0.55
N GLY A 258 -7.98 -21.23 0.66
CA GLY A 258 -8.44 -20.62 1.91
C GLY A 258 -9.77 -21.16 2.45
N GLU A 259 -10.61 -21.78 1.60
CA GLU A 259 -11.85 -22.44 2.03
C GLU A 259 -11.68 -23.95 2.30
N MET A 260 -10.53 -24.54 1.95
CA MET A 260 -10.31 -25.98 2.08
C MET A 260 -9.48 -26.36 3.32
N SER A 261 -8.74 -25.41 3.91
CA SER A 261 -7.93 -25.64 5.12
C SER A 261 -8.74 -25.66 6.43
N SER A 262 -10.03 -25.29 6.45
CA SER A 262 -10.85 -25.31 7.68
C SER A 262 -11.59 -26.63 7.93
N LYS A 263 -11.30 -27.69 7.16
CA LYS A 263 -11.99 -28.99 7.25
C LYS A 263 -11.11 -30.19 7.61
N PHE A 264 -9.83 -29.99 7.92
CA PHE A 264 -8.94 -31.06 8.37
C PHE A 264 -8.20 -30.66 9.64
N ASN A 265 -8.92 -30.65 10.76
CA ASN A 265 -8.35 -30.80 12.09
C ASN A 265 -9.46 -31.28 13.04
N ASP A 266 -9.89 -32.52 12.81
CA ASP A 266 -10.59 -33.36 13.77
C ASP A 266 -10.16 -34.80 13.46
N TYR A 267 -8.97 -35.19 13.94
CA TYR A 267 -8.56 -36.57 14.30
C TYR A 267 -7.23 -36.52 15.05
#